data_AF-A0A2N9M3U1-F1
#
_entry.id   AF-A0A2N9M3U1-F1
#
_cell.length_a   1.000
_cell.length_b   1.000
_cell.length_c   1.000
_cell.angle_alpha   90.00
_cell.angle_beta   90.00
_cell.angle_gamma   90.00
#
_symmetry.space_group_name_H-M   'P 1'
#
loop_
_entity.id
_entity.type
_entity.pdbx_description
1 polymer ?
#
loop_
_entity_poly.entity_id
_entity_poly.type
_entity_poly.pdbx_seq_one_letter_code
_entity_poly.pdbx_strand_id
1 'polypeptide(L)'
;METTARTIESPEGGCDTKDLFPLDAKRSVTLQSGGKTYRHFFRRITVADYEIYFKKLSLEPPDEDCGFASSFQSNVVNPDEGFAALYARVIERVEGYRVRDGREPNDLPNWPECIPLEHRLRAAELLLDFSGRVPMETLRVEADGKSVSFVLLVDVGEQEQATRFHGLVHTFRAPHAEHWRKFLPASSGSPSSASVLHALYDDLIECVQGYSVAGRPLVSREVIVREMDAFHKQITVIKLLSALHGDDGGGLRVRTASIAGRSARAIFPVACPGIAN
;
A
#
# COMPACT_ATOMS: atom_id res chain seq x y z
N MET A 1 -35.31 31.00 -27.38
CA MET A 1 -34.60 30.27 -26.31
C MET A 1 -34.65 28.81 -26.67
N GLU A 2 -33.63 28.31 -27.37
CA GLU A 2 -33.51 26.92 -27.79
C GLU A 2 -32.77 26.13 -26.72
N THR A 3 -33.43 25.08 -26.21
CA THR A 3 -32.86 24.12 -25.26
C THR A 3 -32.24 22.98 -26.05
N THR A 4 -30.91 22.93 -26.14
CA THR A 4 -30.18 21.81 -26.74
C THR A 4 -29.90 20.75 -25.67
N ALA A 5 -30.53 19.59 -25.82
CA ALA A 5 -30.23 18.39 -25.03
C ALA A 5 -28.86 17.83 -25.48
N ARG A 6 -27.93 17.68 -24.52
CA ARG A 6 -26.66 16.99 -24.75
C ARG A 6 -26.86 15.50 -24.46
N THR A 7 -26.82 14.69 -25.50
CA THR A 7 -26.66 13.24 -25.44
C THR A 7 -25.29 12.93 -24.83
N ILE A 8 -25.27 12.22 -23.70
CA ILE A 8 -24.06 11.65 -23.12
C ILE A 8 -23.77 10.38 -23.90
N GLU A 9 -22.83 10.46 -24.83
CA GLU A 9 -22.29 9.28 -25.50
C GLU A 9 -21.52 8.44 -24.48
N SER A 10 -21.91 7.17 -24.35
CA SER A 10 -21.18 6.19 -23.54
C SER A 10 -19.84 5.90 -24.20
N PRO A 11 -18.72 5.89 -23.47
CA PRO A 11 -17.44 5.52 -24.05
C PRO A 11 -17.44 4.01 -24.30
N GLU A 12 -17.60 3.62 -25.57
CA GLU A 12 -17.17 2.30 -26.05
C GLU A 12 -15.64 2.25 -25.99
N GLY A 13 -15.11 2.07 -24.78
CA GLY A 13 -13.68 1.91 -24.53
C GLY A 13 -13.27 0.47 -24.77
N GLY A 14 -12.72 0.19 -25.94
CA GLY A 14 -11.88 -0.99 -26.13
C GLY A 14 -10.81 -1.03 -25.05
N CYS A 15 -10.71 -2.14 -24.33
CA CYS A 15 -9.72 -2.34 -23.27
C CYS A 15 -8.33 -2.44 -23.91
N ASP A 16 -7.72 -1.29 -24.18
CA ASP A 16 -6.35 -1.21 -24.68
C ASP A 16 -5.43 -1.75 -23.58
N THR A 17 -4.75 -2.86 -23.87
CA THR A 17 -3.85 -3.57 -22.92
C THR A 17 -2.68 -2.73 -22.40
N LYS A 18 -2.56 -1.47 -22.82
CA LYS A 18 -1.47 -0.54 -22.50
C LYS A 18 -1.56 0.09 -21.10
N ASP A 19 -2.72 0.03 -20.44
CA ASP A 19 -2.95 0.72 -19.15
C ASP A 19 -3.12 -0.25 -17.96
N LEU A 20 -2.55 -1.46 -18.02
CA LEU A 20 -2.60 -2.40 -16.90
C LEU A 20 -1.57 -2.03 -15.83
N PHE A 21 -2.00 -1.95 -14.58
CA PHE A 21 -1.12 -1.75 -13.44
C PHE A 21 -0.25 -3.00 -13.19
N PRO A 22 1.10 -2.89 -13.30
CA PRO A 22 1.99 -4.03 -13.13
C PRO A 22 2.26 -4.31 -11.64
N LEU A 23 1.69 -5.41 -11.14
CA LEU A 23 1.87 -5.88 -9.76
C LEU A 23 3.29 -6.40 -9.49
N ASP A 24 4.02 -6.80 -10.53
CA ASP A 24 5.38 -7.32 -10.48
C ASP A 24 6.45 -6.30 -10.86
N ALA A 25 6.07 -5.05 -11.12
CA ALA A 25 7.05 -4.01 -11.40
C ALA A 25 7.95 -3.78 -10.17
N LYS A 26 9.26 -3.64 -10.44
CA LYS A 26 10.26 -3.34 -9.41
C LYS A 26 9.90 -2.03 -8.71
N ARG A 27 10.18 -1.97 -7.41
CA ARG A 27 9.94 -0.78 -6.59
C ARG A 27 11.27 -0.18 -6.17
N SER A 28 11.37 1.14 -6.25
CA SER A 28 12.53 1.86 -5.78
C SER A 28 12.11 3.10 -5.01
N VAL A 29 12.81 3.38 -3.92
CA VAL A 29 12.64 4.61 -3.13
C VAL A 29 13.91 5.44 -3.23
N THR A 30 13.74 6.74 -3.49
CA THR A 30 14.84 7.70 -3.51
C THR A 30 14.77 8.60 -2.28
N LEU A 31 15.87 8.71 -1.55
CA LEU A 31 16.05 9.62 -0.42
C LEU A 31 17.06 10.70 -0.79
N GLN A 32 16.79 11.94 -0.40
CA GLN A 32 17.75 13.04 -0.51
C GLN A 32 18.16 13.48 0.90
N SER A 33 19.46 13.50 1.17
CA SER A 33 20.00 13.95 2.46
C SER A 33 21.42 14.52 2.27
N GLY A 34 21.67 15.71 2.82
CA GLY A 34 22.99 16.36 2.77
C GLY A 34 23.52 16.60 1.35
N GLY A 35 22.65 16.91 0.39
CA GLY A 35 23.02 17.10 -1.02
C GLY A 35 23.36 15.81 -1.79
N LYS A 36 23.21 14.64 -1.15
CA LYS A 36 23.40 13.33 -1.76
C LYS A 36 22.05 12.67 -2.03
N THR A 37 22.02 11.84 -3.08
CA THR A 37 20.88 11.01 -3.44
C THR A 37 21.19 9.56 -3.12
N TYR A 38 20.27 8.91 -2.40
CA TYR A 38 20.35 7.51 -2.03
C TYR A 38 19.18 6.78 -2.62
N ARG A 39 19.41 5.64 -3.26
CA ARG A 39 18.34 4.84 -3.87
C ARG A 39 18.29 3.47 -3.24
N HIS A 40 17.08 3.02 -2.94
CA HIS A 40 16.79 1.71 -2.39
C HIS A 40 15.97 0.94 -3.41
N PHE A 41 16.40 -0.26 -3.77
CA PHE A 41 15.69 -1.12 -4.71
C PHE A 41 15.16 -2.32 -3.95
N PHE A 42 13.88 -2.59 -4.13
CA PHE A 42 13.17 -3.62 -3.42
C PHE A 42 12.64 -4.64 -4.42
N ARG A 43 12.69 -5.92 -4.01
CA ARG A 43 11.85 -6.93 -4.64
C ARG A 43 10.39 -6.59 -4.35
N ARG A 44 9.51 -7.24 -5.09
CA ARG A 44 8.09 -7.20 -4.82
C ARG A 44 7.77 -7.62 -3.37
N ILE A 45 6.83 -6.90 -2.76
CA ILE A 45 6.29 -7.21 -1.44
C ILE A 45 5.23 -8.30 -1.58
N THR A 46 5.33 -9.32 -0.74
CA THR A 46 4.35 -10.43 -0.69
C THR A 46 3.43 -10.29 0.52
N VAL A 47 2.33 -11.04 0.55
CA VAL A 47 1.45 -11.13 1.73
C VAL A 47 2.24 -11.51 2.99
N ALA A 48 3.18 -12.46 2.88
CA ALA A 48 4.02 -12.88 4.00
C ALA A 48 4.93 -11.75 4.53
N ASP A 49 5.34 -10.81 3.68
CA ASP A 49 6.12 -9.65 4.12
C ASP A 49 5.26 -8.66 4.90
N TYR A 50 4.01 -8.44 4.45
CA TYR A 50 3.02 -7.65 5.20
C TYR A 50 2.68 -8.28 6.55
N GLU A 51 2.51 -9.61 6.61
CA GLU A 51 2.23 -10.31 7.87
C GLU A 51 3.37 -10.14 8.88
N ILE A 52 4.63 -10.22 8.43
CA ILE A 52 5.78 -9.96 9.30
C ILE A 52 5.79 -8.49 9.76
N TYR A 53 5.52 -7.54 8.87
CA TYR A 53 5.40 -6.13 9.21
C TYR A 53 4.34 -5.92 10.31
N PHE A 54 3.11 -6.41 10.11
CA PHE A 54 2.02 -6.25 11.06
C PHE A 54 2.28 -6.95 12.39
N LYS A 55 2.88 -8.15 12.38
CA LYS A 55 3.25 -8.88 13.59
C LYS A 55 4.26 -8.13 14.46
N LYS A 56 5.03 -7.21 13.87
CA LYS A 56 6.06 -6.41 14.53
C LYS A 56 5.56 -5.02 14.95
N LEU A 57 4.30 -4.68 14.68
CA LEU A 57 3.73 -3.44 15.20
C LEU A 57 3.44 -3.56 16.69
N SER A 58 3.95 -2.61 17.46
CA SER A 58 3.58 -2.44 18.86
C SER A 58 2.30 -1.61 18.94
N LEU A 59 1.26 -2.18 19.55
CA LEU A 59 0.01 -1.48 19.80
C LEU A 59 -0.12 -1.05 21.26
N GLU A 60 -0.68 0.12 21.46
CA GLU A 60 -1.23 0.56 22.73
C GLU A 60 -2.57 -0.17 22.94
N PRO A 61 -2.89 -0.59 24.19
CA PRO A 61 -4.21 -1.08 24.51
C PRO A 61 -5.26 -0.02 24.13
N PRO A 62 -6.44 -0.42 23.62
CA PRO A 62 -7.51 0.53 23.39
C PRO A 62 -7.84 1.24 24.70
N ASP A 63 -7.84 2.57 24.67
CA ASP A 63 -8.25 3.38 25.81
C ASP A 63 -9.75 3.17 26.04
N GLU A 64 -10.15 2.67 27.21
CA GLU A 64 -11.52 2.25 27.51
C GLU A 64 -12.53 3.42 27.40
N ASP A 65 -12.04 4.66 27.49
CA ASP A 65 -12.83 5.90 27.42
C ASP A 65 -13.03 6.43 25.99
N CYS A 66 -12.34 5.87 25.00
CA CYS A 66 -12.50 6.24 23.59
C CYS A 66 -13.43 5.23 22.93
N GLY A 67 -14.69 5.62 22.68
CA GLY A 67 -15.68 4.78 22.02
C GLY A 67 -15.17 4.10 20.74
N PHE A 68 -15.85 3.02 20.34
CA PHE A 68 -15.57 2.00 19.31
C PHE A 68 -14.99 2.46 17.93
N ALA A 69 -14.83 3.76 17.68
CA ALA A 69 -14.43 4.35 16.41
C ALA A 69 -12.97 4.87 16.35
N SER A 70 -12.09 4.54 17.29
CA SER A 70 -10.65 4.85 17.15
C SER A 70 -9.95 3.75 16.31
N SER A 71 -9.87 4.05 15.02
CA SER A 71 -9.24 3.27 13.94
C SER A 71 -7.86 2.68 14.29
N PHE A 72 -7.54 1.49 13.76
CA PHE A 72 -6.22 0.81 13.78
C PHE A 72 -4.97 1.68 13.90
N GLN A 73 -4.91 2.80 13.17
CA GLN A 73 -3.75 3.69 13.14
C GLN A 73 -3.57 4.56 14.38
N SER A 74 -4.60 4.74 15.22
CA SER A 74 -4.48 5.52 16.45
C SER A 74 -3.73 4.79 17.55
N ASN A 75 -3.59 3.46 17.45
CA ASN A 75 -3.03 2.64 18.52
C ASN A 75 -1.61 2.14 18.21
N VAL A 76 -1.02 2.47 17.05
CA VAL A 76 0.35 2.05 16.74
C VAL A 76 1.33 2.98 17.45
N VAL A 77 2.03 2.47 18.46
CA VAL A 77 2.94 3.23 19.34
C VAL A 77 4.30 3.40 18.68
N ASN A 78 4.79 2.33 18.05
CA ASN A 78 6.09 2.31 17.42
C ASN A 78 6.07 1.40 16.18
N PRO A 79 6.07 1.97 14.97
CA PRO A 79 6.11 1.21 13.73
C PRO A 79 7.53 0.81 13.30
N ASP A 80 8.58 1.28 13.99
CA ASP A 80 9.97 1.14 13.56
C ASP A 80 10.41 -0.33 13.45
N GLU A 81 10.00 -1.18 14.39
CA GLU A 81 10.30 -2.62 14.32
C GLU A 81 9.67 -3.27 13.08
N GLY A 82 8.44 -2.85 12.73
CA GLY A 82 7.75 -3.29 11.53
C GLY A 82 8.52 -2.87 10.28
N PHE A 83 8.87 -1.58 10.17
CA PHE A 83 9.61 -1.04 9.03
C PHE A 83 10.99 -1.69 8.89
N ALA A 84 11.73 -1.87 9.98
CA ALA A 84 13.03 -2.54 9.97
C ALA A 84 12.91 -3.99 9.50
N ALA A 85 11.91 -4.72 9.99
CA ALA A 85 11.66 -6.11 9.58
C ALA A 85 11.27 -6.22 8.11
N LEU A 86 10.42 -5.30 7.61
CA LEU A 86 10.05 -5.25 6.20
C LEU A 86 11.26 -4.95 5.33
N TYR A 87 12.04 -3.91 5.67
CA TYR A 87 13.23 -3.50 4.94
C TYR A 87 14.20 -4.67 4.77
N ALA A 88 14.56 -5.34 5.87
CA ALA A 88 15.52 -6.44 5.87
C ALA A 88 15.09 -7.62 4.99
N ARG A 89 13.77 -7.81 4.80
CA ARG A 89 13.23 -8.91 3.99
C ARG A 89 13.15 -8.60 2.50
N VAL A 90 12.94 -7.35 2.14
CA VAL A 90 12.55 -6.96 0.77
C VAL A 90 13.61 -6.14 0.04
N ILE A 91 14.63 -5.61 0.74
CA ILE A 91 15.71 -4.86 0.10
C ILE A 91 16.58 -5.80 -0.77
N GLU A 92 16.80 -5.43 -2.02
CA GLU A 92 17.67 -6.15 -2.95
C GLU A 92 19.05 -5.50 -3.04
N ARG A 93 19.10 -4.17 -3.13
CA ARG A 93 20.33 -3.39 -3.26
C ARG A 93 20.10 -1.92 -2.96
N VAL A 94 21.19 -1.18 -2.77
CA VAL A 94 21.18 0.28 -2.62
C VAL A 94 22.22 0.96 -3.51
N GLU A 95 22.01 2.25 -3.79
CA GLU A 95 22.95 3.13 -4.48
C GLU A 95 23.17 4.42 -3.68
N GLY A 96 24.33 5.05 -3.86
CA GLY A 96 24.68 6.33 -3.20
C GLY A 96 25.34 6.20 -1.83
N TYR A 97 25.50 4.97 -1.32
CA TYR A 97 26.16 4.70 -0.04
C TYR A 97 27.62 4.23 -0.21
N ARG A 98 28.43 4.53 0.80
CA ARG A 98 29.81 4.06 0.95
C ARG A 98 30.07 3.74 2.42
N VAL A 99 30.75 2.64 2.69
CA VAL A 99 31.26 2.35 4.04
C VAL A 99 32.57 3.11 4.28
N ARG A 100 33.06 3.14 5.53
CA ARG A 100 34.23 3.94 5.94
C ARG A 100 35.51 3.64 5.16
N ASP A 101 35.66 2.43 4.64
CA ASP A 101 36.81 2.01 3.83
C ASP A 101 36.62 2.27 2.32
N GLY A 102 35.55 2.96 1.93
CA GLY A 102 35.25 3.35 0.55
C GLY A 102 34.53 2.28 -0.28
N ARG A 103 34.27 1.07 0.26
CA ARG A 103 33.54 0.03 -0.47
C ARG A 103 32.05 0.35 -0.61
N GLU A 104 31.41 -0.27 -1.60
CA GLU A 104 29.95 -0.25 -1.71
C GLU A 104 29.34 -1.20 -0.68
N PRO A 105 28.23 -0.84 -0.02
CA PRO A 105 27.59 -1.75 0.91
C PRO A 105 27.29 -3.10 0.27
N ASN A 106 26.69 -3.14 -0.93
CA ASN A 106 26.18 -4.37 -1.56
C ASN A 106 27.23 -5.50 -1.70
N ASP A 107 28.53 -5.19 -1.63
CA ASP A 107 29.62 -6.17 -1.69
C ASP A 107 29.89 -6.88 -0.34
N LEU A 108 29.18 -6.51 0.73
CA LEU A 108 29.38 -7.02 2.09
C LEU A 108 28.32 -8.08 2.46
N PRO A 109 28.67 -9.14 3.21
CA PRO A 109 27.71 -10.19 3.60
C PRO A 109 26.53 -9.70 4.44
N ASN A 110 26.73 -8.67 5.26
CA ASN A 110 25.74 -8.06 6.15
C ASN A 110 25.36 -6.64 5.71
N TRP A 111 25.46 -6.37 4.41
CA TRP A 111 25.37 -5.02 3.87
C TRP A 111 24.13 -4.21 4.24
N PRO A 112 22.92 -4.78 4.45
CA PRO A 112 21.77 -3.96 4.83
C PRO A 112 22.00 -3.22 6.15
N GLU A 113 22.78 -3.80 7.07
CA GLU A 113 23.13 -3.18 8.35
C GLU A 113 24.16 -2.05 8.23
N CYS A 114 24.85 -1.96 7.09
CA CYS A 114 25.72 -0.83 6.78
C CYS A 114 24.94 0.45 6.44
N ILE A 115 23.62 0.34 6.24
CA ILE A 115 22.77 1.46 5.90
C ILE A 115 22.26 2.12 7.19
N PRO A 116 22.36 3.46 7.33
CA PRO A 116 21.84 4.18 8.49
C PRO A 116 20.41 3.79 8.81
N LEU A 117 20.12 3.49 10.08
CA LEU A 117 18.82 3.01 10.52
C LEU A 117 17.68 3.94 10.05
N GLU A 118 17.85 5.25 10.22
CA GLU A 118 16.87 6.25 9.78
C GLU A 118 16.53 6.15 8.29
N HIS A 119 17.52 5.89 7.43
CA HIS A 119 17.28 5.71 6.00
C HIS A 119 16.56 4.39 5.71
N ARG A 120 16.85 3.31 6.46
CA ARG A 120 16.13 2.04 6.33
C ARG A 120 14.66 2.18 6.70
N LEU A 121 14.38 2.78 7.86
CA LEU A 121 13.03 3.03 8.33
C LEU A 121 12.25 3.90 7.33
N ARG A 122 12.84 5.03 6.92
CA ARG A 122 12.21 5.95 5.97
C ARG A 122 11.97 5.30 4.61
N ALA A 123 12.90 4.47 4.13
CA ALA A 123 12.73 3.79 2.85
C ALA A 123 11.63 2.72 2.90
N ALA A 124 11.49 1.98 4.01
CA ALA A 124 10.40 1.03 4.18
C ALA A 124 9.03 1.70 4.37
N GLU A 125 8.98 2.80 5.11
CA GLU A 125 7.79 3.65 5.22
C GLU A 125 7.33 4.12 3.83
N LEU A 126 8.25 4.73 3.07
CA LEU A 126 7.97 5.17 1.71
C LEU A 126 7.60 4.02 0.80
N LEU A 127 8.22 2.85 0.93
CA LEU A 127 7.87 1.67 0.14
C LEU A 127 6.40 1.24 0.34
N LEU A 128 5.93 1.22 1.59
CA LEU A 128 4.52 0.92 1.90
C LEU A 128 3.59 2.01 1.38
N ASP A 129 3.99 3.27 1.49
CA ASP A 129 3.29 4.41 0.89
C ASP A 129 3.21 4.33 -0.66
N PHE A 130 4.26 3.79 -1.28
CA PHE A 130 4.46 3.72 -2.73
C PHE A 130 3.86 2.48 -3.38
N SER A 131 3.54 1.46 -2.58
CA SER A 131 2.87 0.23 -3.05
C SER A 131 1.50 0.52 -3.67
N GLY A 132 1.02 1.76 -3.49
CA GLY A 132 0.09 2.43 -4.37
C GLY A 132 -0.82 3.32 -3.54
N ARG A 133 -0.81 4.63 -3.83
CA ARG A 133 -1.72 5.54 -3.14
C ARG A 133 -3.08 5.41 -3.81
N VAL A 134 -4.01 4.81 -3.08
CA VAL A 134 -5.43 4.84 -3.42
C VAL A 134 -6.03 6.08 -2.77
N PRO A 135 -6.35 7.14 -3.53
CA PRO A 135 -7.04 8.29 -2.95
C PRO A 135 -8.43 7.82 -2.51
N MET A 136 -8.72 7.93 -1.22
CA MET A 136 -9.93 7.34 -0.62
C MET A 136 -11.23 7.88 -1.24
N GLU A 137 -11.22 9.09 -1.80
CA GLU A 137 -12.32 9.70 -2.55
C GLU A 137 -12.62 9.01 -3.90
N THR A 138 -11.66 8.25 -4.42
CA THR A 138 -11.82 7.46 -5.65
C THR A 138 -12.34 6.06 -5.36
N LEU A 139 -12.22 5.59 -4.12
CA LEU A 139 -12.62 4.25 -3.70
C LEU A 139 -14.15 4.15 -3.56
N ARG A 140 -14.78 3.38 -4.46
CA ARG A 140 -16.25 3.32 -4.61
C ARG A 140 -16.73 1.89 -4.70
N VAL A 141 -17.91 1.64 -4.14
CA VAL A 141 -18.69 0.43 -4.46
C VAL A 141 -19.54 0.77 -5.67
N GLU A 142 -19.51 -0.07 -6.68
CA GLU A 142 -20.25 0.11 -7.93
C GLU A 142 -21.75 -0.14 -7.73
N ALA A 143 -22.54 0.27 -8.72
CA ALA A 143 -24.00 0.13 -8.68
C ALA A 143 -24.49 -1.33 -8.60
N ASP A 144 -23.64 -2.30 -8.92
CA ASP A 144 -23.93 -3.73 -8.79
C ASP A 144 -23.89 -4.23 -7.33
N GLY A 145 -23.41 -3.41 -6.38
CA GLY A 145 -23.25 -3.76 -4.98
C GLY A 145 -22.23 -4.87 -4.70
N LYS A 146 -21.40 -5.20 -5.69
CA LYS A 146 -20.47 -6.34 -5.68
C LYS A 146 -19.08 -5.99 -6.16
N SER A 147 -18.94 -4.89 -6.89
CA SER A 147 -17.66 -4.43 -7.40
C SER A 147 -17.16 -3.23 -6.61
N VAL A 148 -15.84 -3.19 -6.38
CA VAL A 148 -15.14 -2.05 -5.80
C VAL A 148 -14.15 -1.53 -6.83
N SER A 149 -14.21 -0.24 -7.14
CA SER A 149 -13.26 0.42 -8.02
C SER A 149 -12.50 1.54 -7.32
N PHE A 150 -11.33 1.85 -7.85
CA PHE A 150 -10.55 3.01 -7.44
C PHE A 150 -9.56 3.44 -8.51
N VAL A 151 -8.96 4.62 -8.31
CA VAL A 151 -7.81 5.10 -9.07
C VAL A 151 -6.56 4.86 -8.23
N LEU A 152 -5.48 4.43 -8.88
CA LEU A 152 -4.18 4.28 -8.23
C LEU A 152 -3.22 5.34 -8.73
N LEU A 153 -2.54 6.00 -7.80
CA LEU A 153 -1.45 6.91 -8.08
C LEU A 153 -0.13 6.21 -7.73
N VAL A 154 0.74 6.07 -8.72
CA VAL A 154 2.05 5.44 -8.56
C VAL A 154 3.10 6.32 -9.22
N ASP A 155 4.16 6.67 -8.50
CA ASP A 155 5.30 7.29 -9.17
C ASP A 155 6.07 6.17 -9.87
N VAL A 156 6.08 6.14 -11.19
CA VAL A 156 6.78 5.07 -11.93
C VAL A 156 8.09 5.63 -12.48
N GLY A 157 9.20 5.28 -11.84
CA GLY A 157 10.55 5.57 -12.31
C GLY A 157 11.15 6.89 -11.79
N GLU A 158 12.16 7.40 -12.50
CA GLU A 158 12.88 8.63 -12.14
C GLU A 158 12.15 9.92 -12.55
N GLN A 159 11.03 9.81 -13.28
CA GLN A 159 10.26 10.96 -13.70
C GLN A 159 9.30 11.38 -12.58
N GLU A 160 9.35 12.66 -12.19
CA GLU A 160 8.58 13.26 -11.08
C GLU A 160 7.05 13.34 -11.32
N GLN A 161 6.50 12.55 -12.26
CA GLN A 161 5.07 12.52 -12.54
C GLN A 161 4.45 11.19 -12.12
N ALA A 162 3.57 11.27 -11.11
CA ALA A 162 2.72 10.17 -10.71
C ALA A 162 1.89 9.68 -11.90
N THR A 163 2.11 8.43 -12.30
CA THR A 163 1.25 7.73 -13.27
C THR A 163 -0.06 7.37 -12.58
N ARG A 164 -1.17 7.66 -13.26
CA ARG A 164 -2.52 7.34 -12.78
C ARG A 164 -3.02 6.10 -13.49
N PHE A 165 -3.38 5.07 -12.73
CA PHE A 165 -4.04 3.88 -13.25
C PHE A 165 -5.53 3.97 -12.94
N HIS A 166 -6.33 3.91 -14.00
CA HIS A 166 -7.79 3.92 -13.96
C HIS A 166 -8.33 2.52 -14.25
N GLY A 167 -9.61 2.29 -13.95
CA GLY A 167 -10.26 1.01 -14.24
C GLY A 167 -9.74 -0.16 -13.40
N LEU A 168 -9.19 0.12 -12.22
CA LEU A 168 -8.87 -0.91 -11.24
C LEU A 168 -10.16 -1.32 -10.54
N VAL A 169 -10.64 -2.51 -10.88
CA VAL A 169 -11.92 -3.03 -10.38
C VAL A 169 -11.72 -4.40 -9.77
N HIS A 170 -12.35 -4.61 -8.62
CA HIS A 170 -12.42 -5.87 -7.92
C HIS A 170 -13.87 -6.30 -7.83
N THR A 171 -14.24 -7.44 -8.41
CA THR A 171 -15.61 -7.96 -8.37
C THR A 171 -15.67 -9.15 -7.43
N PHE A 172 -16.63 -9.12 -6.52
CA PHE A 172 -16.78 -10.08 -5.44
C PHE A 172 -18.10 -10.84 -5.56
N ARG A 173 -18.09 -12.08 -5.07
CA ARG A 173 -19.33 -12.81 -4.81
C ARG A 173 -20.09 -12.18 -3.64
N ALA A 174 -21.39 -12.46 -3.56
CA ALA A 174 -22.21 -11.97 -2.46
C ALA A 174 -21.72 -12.54 -1.10
N PRO A 175 -21.52 -11.70 -0.07
CA PRO A 175 -21.10 -12.18 1.24
C PRO A 175 -22.23 -12.92 1.97
N HIS A 176 -21.88 -13.89 2.81
CA HIS A 176 -22.82 -14.63 3.66
C HIS A 176 -22.54 -14.40 5.15
N ALA A 177 -23.42 -14.90 6.03
CA ALA A 177 -23.38 -14.66 7.48
C ALA A 177 -22.02 -14.91 8.14
N GLU A 178 -21.27 -15.94 7.74
CA GLU A 178 -19.95 -16.21 8.30
C GLU A 178 -18.90 -15.13 7.94
N HIS A 179 -18.99 -14.50 6.77
CA HIS A 179 -18.10 -13.39 6.40
C HIS A 179 -18.31 -12.20 7.33
N TRP A 180 -19.57 -11.89 7.65
CA TRP A 180 -19.89 -10.84 8.60
C TRP A 180 -19.35 -11.12 10.01
N ARG A 181 -19.46 -12.37 10.48
CA ARG A 181 -18.89 -12.77 11.78
C ARG A 181 -17.37 -12.60 11.84
N LYS A 182 -16.66 -12.81 10.72
CA LYS A 182 -15.21 -12.62 10.61
C LYS A 182 -14.83 -11.14 10.44
N PHE A 183 -15.63 -10.38 9.68
CA PHE A 183 -15.36 -8.99 9.35
C PHE A 183 -15.53 -8.06 10.55
N LEU A 184 -16.64 -8.15 11.30
CA LEU A 184 -16.95 -7.18 12.36
C LEU A 184 -15.86 -7.09 13.46
N PRO A 185 -15.25 -8.20 13.92
CA PRO A 185 -14.11 -8.13 14.83
C PRO A 185 -12.82 -7.64 14.15
N ALA A 186 -12.64 -7.91 12.86
CA ALA A 186 -11.47 -7.51 12.10
C ALA A 186 -11.50 -6.02 11.68
N SER A 187 -12.68 -5.43 11.53
CA SER A 187 -12.83 -4.01 11.16
C SER A 187 -12.38 -3.06 12.28
N SER A 188 -12.24 -3.53 13.53
CA SER A 188 -11.65 -2.75 14.62
C SER A 188 -10.15 -2.49 14.43
N GLY A 189 -9.53 -3.25 13.52
CA GLY A 189 -8.24 -2.89 12.96
C GLY A 189 -7.04 -3.60 13.54
N SER A 190 -7.10 -4.42 14.60
CA SER A 190 -5.90 -5.08 15.18
C SER A 190 -4.95 -5.73 14.14
N PRO A 191 -3.63 -5.90 14.38
CA PRO A 191 -2.71 -6.54 13.43
C PRO A 191 -3.16 -7.93 13.01
N SER A 192 -3.83 -8.67 13.90
CA SER A 192 -4.47 -9.95 13.58
C SER A 192 -5.56 -9.84 12.51
N SER A 193 -6.21 -8.68 12.40
CA SER A 193 -7.26 -8.38 11.42
C SER A 193 -6.74 -8.42 9.99
N ALA A 194 -5.48 -8.05 9.74
CA ALA A 194 -4.92 -8.06 8.39
C ALA A 194 -5.04 -9.45 7.74
N SER A 195 -4.67 -10.50 8.48
CA SER A 195 -4.78 -11.89 8.01
C SER A 195 -6.23 -12.31 7.74
N VAL A 196 -7.17 -11.89 8.59
CA VAL A 196 -8.60 -12.16 8.42
C VAL A 196 -9.16 -11.44 7.20
N LEU A 197 -8.78 -10.19 6.98
CA LEU A 197 -9.20 -9.40 5.82
C LEU A 197 -8.64 -9.96 4.51
N HIS A 198 -7.38 -10.42 4.50
CA HIS A 198 -6.82 -11.13 3.34
C HIS A 198 -7.58 -12.42 3.05
N ALA A 199 -7.88 -13.22 4.08
CA ALA A 199 -8.64 -14.45 3.90
C ALA A 199 -10.07 -14.19 3.39
N LEU A 200 -10.72 -13.12 3.88
CA LEU A 200 -12.02 -12.68 3.37
C LEU A 200 -11.93 -12.23 1.91
N TYR A 201 -10.89 -11.49 1.54
CA TYR A 201 -10.67 -11.09 0.15
C TYR A 201 -10.54 -12.32 -0.73
N ASP A 202 -9.65 -13.23 -0.34
CA ASP A 202 -9.34 -14.43 -1.12
C ASP A 202 -10.60 -15.26 -1.29
N ASP A 203 -11.39 -15.41 -0.22
CA ASP A 203 -12.65 -16.14 -0.28
C ASP A 203 -13.67 -15.45 -1.20
N LEU A 204 -13.81 -14.12 -1.15
CA LEU A 204 -14.86 -13.39 -1.87
C LEU A 204 -14.54 -13.05 -3.32
N ILE A 205 -13.26 -12.94 -3.71
CA ILE A 205 -12.89 -12.40 -5.02
C ILE A 205 -13.26 -13.34 -6.17
N GLU A 206 -13.90 -12.81 -7.21
CA GLU A 206 -14.26 -13.53 -8.44
C GLU A 206 -13.35 -13.13 -9.60
N CYS A 207 -13.21 -11.83 -9.86
CA CYS A 207 -12.34 -11.32 -10.92
C CYS A 207 -11.80 -9.92 -10.60
N VAL A 208 -10.76 -9.52 -11.33
CA VAL A 208 -10.19 -8.16 -11.27
C VAL A 208 -9.95 -7.62 -12.67
N GLN A 209 -9.97 -6.29 -12.80
CA GLN A 209 -9.68 -5.58 -14.04
C GLN A 209 -8.59 -4.53 -13.80
N GLY A 210 -7.83 -4.21 -14.85
CA GLY A 210 -6.78 -3.18 -14.80
C GLY A 210 -5.46 -3.63 -14.16
N TYR A 211 -5.28 -4.92 -13.85
CA TYR A 211 -4.05 -5.47 -13.25
C TYR A 211 -3.29 -6.35 -14.24
N SER A 212 -1.95 -6.38 -14.11
CA SER A 212 -1.10 -7.34 -14.82
C SER A 212 0.03 -7.91 -13.97
N VAL A 213 0.50 -9.09 -14.39
CA VAL A 213 1.78 -9.69 -14.01
C VAL A 213 2.48 -10.13 -15.28
N ALA A 214 3.76 -9.77 -15.44
CA ALA A 214 4.53 -9.98 -16.67
C ALA A 214 3.81 -9.43 -17.92
N GLY A 215 3.12 -8.29 -17.77
CA GLY A 215 2.33 -7.65 -18.82
C GLY A 215 1.05 -8.40 -19.22
N ARG A 216 0.68 -9.48 -18.53
CA ARG A 216 -0.54 -10.25 -18.81
C ARG A 216 -1.63 -9.94 -17.79
N PRO A 217 -2.90 -9.78 -18.22
CA PRO A 217 -4.02 -9.66 -17.30
C PRO A 217 -4.14 -10.83 -16.33
N LEU A 218 -4.68 -10.57 -15.15
CA LEU A 218 -5.00 -11.60 -14.15
C LEU A 218 -6.32 -12.29 -14.53
N VAL A 219 -6.23 -13.51 -15.07
CA VAL A 219 -7.39 -14.21 -15.68
C VAL A 219 -8.04 -15.28 -14.81
N SER A 220 -7.45 -15.65 -13.67
CA SER A 220 -8.00 -16.70 -12.79
C SER A 220 -7.95 -16.28 -11.33
N ARG A 221 -8.90 -16.78 -10.53
CA ARG A 221 -8.98 -16.51 -9.09
C ARG A 221 -7.69 -16.92 -8.38
N GLU A 222 -7.10 -18.05 -8.75
CA GLU A 222 -5.85 -18.56 -8.15
C GLU A 222 -4.69 -17.58 -8.38
N VAL A 223 -4.60 -17.01 -9.59
CA VAL A 223 -3.61 -15.98 -9.90
C VAL A 223 -3.94 -14.69 -9.13
N ILE A 224 -5.21 -14.28 -9.06
CA ILE A 224 -5.59 -13.06 -8.31
C ILE A 224 -5.22 -13.18 -6.83
N VAL A 225 -5.60 -14.29 -6.19
CA VAL A 225 -5.28 -14.57 -4.79
C VAL A 225 -3.78 -14.56 -4.54
N ARG A 226 -3.00 -15.20 -5.42
CA ARG A 226 -1.55 -15.25 -5.26
C ARG A 226 -0.88 -13.90 -5.53
N GLU A 227 -1.37 -13.16 -6.52
CA GLU A 227 -0.65 -12.02 -7.07
C GLU A 227 -1.11 -10.66 -6.54
N MET A 228 -2.34 -10.55 -6.03
CA MET A 228 -2.86 -9.25 -5.60
C MET A 228 -2.09 -8.68 -4.41
N ASP A 229 -1.82 -7.38 -4.49
CA ASP A 229 -1.19 -6.63 -3.42
C ASP A 229 -2.03 -6.66 -2.13
N ALA A 230 -1.38 -6.89 -0.99
CA ALA A 230 -2.05 -7.08 0.28
C ALA A 230 -2.86 -5.84 0.71
N PHE A 231 -2.35 -4.63 0.45
CA PHE A 231 -3.08 -3.41 0.74
C PHE A 231 -4.34 -3.29 -0.12
N HIS A 232 -4.26 -3.58 -1.41
CA HIS A 232 -5.44 -3.64 -2.28
C HIS A 232 -6.48 -4.67 -1.79
N LYS A 233 -6.03 -5.84 -1.31
CA LYS A 233 -6.93 -6.83 -0.72
C LYS A 233 -7.70 -6.28 0.47
N GLN A 234 -7.01 -5.61 1.39
CA GLN A 234 -7.60 -5.06 2.60
C GLN A 234 -8.61 -3.95 2.29
N ILE A 235 -8.20 -2.91 1.56
CA ILE A 235 -9.05 -1.73 1.35
C ILE A 235 -10.32 -2.07 0.57
N THR A 236 -10.26 -3.03 -0.36
CA THR A 236 -11.42 -3.40 -1.17
C THR A 236 -12.43 -4.22 -0.37
N VAL A 237 -11.98 -5.18 0.46
CA VAL A 237 -12.87 -5.92 1.36
C VAL A 237 -13.51 -5.00 2.38
N ILE A 238 -12.71 -4.13 3.02
CA ILE A 238 -13.25 -3.20 4.01
C ILE A 238 -14.30 -2.31 3.35
N LYS A 239 -14.01 -1.75 2.16
CA LYS A 239 -14.96 -0.90 1.44
C LYS A 239 -16.25 -1.62 1.09
N LEU A 240 -16.15 -2.83 0.54
CA LEU A 240 -17.30 -3.63 0.15
C LEU A 240 -18.20 -3.91 1.36
N LEU A 241 -17.62 -4.47 2.42
CA LEU A 241 -18.38 -4.95 3.56
C LEU A 241 -18.92 -3.81 4.42
N SER A 242 -18.19 -2.70 4.58
CA SER A 242 -18.73 -1.51 5.26
C SER A 242 -19.96 -0.94 4.53
N ALA A 243 -19.88 -0.80 3.20
CA ALA A 243 -21.01 -0.28 2.42
C ALA A 243 -22.25 -1.20 2.49
N LEU A 244 -22.05 -2.52 2.41
CA LEU A 244 -23.14 -3.50 2.51
C LEU A 244 -23.73 -3.60 3.92
N HIS A 245 -22.99 -3.18 4.96
CA HIS A 245 -23.51 -3.12 6.33
C HIS A 245 -24.40 -1.90 6.61
N GLY A 246 -24.50 -0.96 5.65
CA GLY A 246 -25.21 0.30 5.85
C GLY A 246 -24.41 1.35 6.64
N ASP A 247 -23.09 1.17 6.73
CA ASP A 247 -22.18 2.20 7.23
C ASP A 247 -21.81 3.12 6.07
N ASP A 248 -22.60 4.16 5.85
CA ASP A 248 -22.46 5.14 4.76
C ASP A 248 -21.26 6.10 4.96
N GLY A 249 -20.09 5.57 5.34
CA GLY A 249 -18.82 6.30 5.29
C GLY A 249 -18.57 7.26 6.45
N GLY A 250 -19.18 7.01 7.61
CA GLY A 250 -18.91 7.74 8.85
C GLY A 250 -17.60 7.35 9.54
N GLY A 251 -16.47 7.33 8.83
CA GLY A 251 -15.15 7.35 9.48
C GLY A 251 -14.25 6.13 9.34
N LEU A 252 -14.22 5.47 8.17
CA LEU A 252 -13.02 4.73 7.82
C LEU A 252 -11.89 5.73 7.47
N ARG A 253 -11.36 6.42 8.47
CA ARG A 253 -10.10 7.16 8.37
C ARG A 253 -8.96 6.15 8.32
N VAL A 254 -8.82 5.45 7.20
CA VAL A 254 -7.51 4.88 6.83
C VAL A 254 -6.65 6.09 6.49
N ARG A 255 -6.00 6.66 7.50
CA ARG A 255 -4.87 7.53 7.26
C ARG A 255 -3.75 6.63 6.75
N THR A 256 -3.72 6.29 5.46
CA THR A 256 -2.42 6.00 4.80
C THR A 256 -1.46 7.03 5.36
N ALA A 257 -0.31 6.61 5.89
CA ALA A 257 0.57 7.40 6.74
C ALA A 257 1.09 8.66 6.02
N SER A 258 0.20 9.59 5.70
CA SER A 258 0.47 10.99 5.63
C SER A 258 0.58 11.39 7.09
N ILE A 259 1.79 11.22 7.61
CA ILE A 259 2.32 12.19 8.55
C ILE A 259 2.18 13.53 7.82
N ALA A 260 1.06 14.20 8.10
CA ALA A 260 0.71 15.45 7.45
C ALA A 260 1.87 16.44 7.67
N GLY A 261 2.36 17.02 6.57
CA GLY A 261 3.00 18.32 6.61
C GLY A 261 4.43 18.36 7.14
N ARG A 262 5.34 17.59 6.56
CA ARG A 262 6.66 18.15 6.22
C ARG A 262 6.84 18.04 4.73
N SER A 263 6.79 19.21 4.08
CA SER A 263 7.28 19.43 2.72
C SER A 263 8.55 18.60 2.48
N ALA A 264 8.72 18.14 1.25
CA ALA A 264 9.84 17.34 0.73
C ALA A 264 11.24 18.03 0.82
N ARG A 265 11.46 18.85 1.84
CA ARG A 265 12.73 19.39 2.31
C ARG A 265 12.75 19.41 3.84
N ALA A 266 12.89 18.24 4.46
CA ALA A 266 13.45 18.20 5.81
C ALA A 266 14.97 18.29 5.66
N ILE A 267 15.51 19.51 5.80
CA ILE A 267 16.94 19.69 6.05
C ILE A 267 17.17 19.19 7.48
N PHE A 268 17.69 17.99 7.62
CA PHE A 268 18.11 17.48 8.91
C PHE A 268 19.46 18.11 9.27
N PRO A 269 19.62 18.74 10.45
CA PRO A 269 20.94 19.08 10.95
C PRO A 269 21.68 17.77 11.25
N VAL A 270 22.78 17.58 10.53
CA VAL A 270 23.70 16.45 10.75
C VAL A 270 24.38 16.64 12.10
N ALA A 271 23.97 15.85 13.10
CA ALA A 271 24.85 15.46 14.18
C ALA A 271 25.25 14.00 13.94
N CYS A 272 26.24 13.80 13.05
CA CYS A 272 26.92 12.51 12.92
C CYS A 272 28.16 12.53 13.82
N PRO A 273 28.24 11.69 14.87
CA PRO A 273 29.53 11.32 15.43
C PRO A 273 30.18 10.31 14.47
N GLY A 274 31.20 10.75 13.73
CA GLY A 274 32.20 9.85 13.15
C GLY A 274 31.99 9.35 11.72
N ILE A 275 31.79 10.25 10.76
CA ILE A 275 32.09 10.01 9.34
C ILE A 275 33.26 10.93 8.98
N ALA A 276 34.43 10.36 8.67
CA ALA A 276 35.57 11.09 8.14
C ALA A 276 35.41 11.25 6.62
N ASN A 277 35.85 12.41 6.11
CA ASN A 277 35.90 12.76 4.68
C ASN A 277 36.63 11.73 3.83
#